data_AF-A0A7L5DKJ8-F1
#
_entry.id   AF-A0A7L5DKJ8-F1
#
_cell.length_a   1.000
_cell.length_b   1.000
_cell.length_c   1.000
_cell.angle_alpha   90.00
_cell.angle_beta   90.00
_cell.angle_gamma   90.00
#
_symmetry.space_group_name_H-M   'P 1'
#
loop_
_entity.id
_entity.type
_entity.pdbx_description
1 polymer ?
#
loop_
_entity_poly.entity_id
_entity_poly.type
_entity_poly.pdbx_seq_one_letter_code
_entity_poly.pdbx_strand_id
1 'polypeptide(L)' 'MTYQEAYEQLTMLIDDIESDAIPLDELPGKIRQATELITFCQARLRDVETDYQEVIGRMAKR' A
#
# COMPACT_ATOMS: atom_id res chain seq x y z
N MET A 1 -1.26 11.44 2.28
CA MET A 1 -1.98 10.16 2.36
C MET A 1 -1.41 9.35 3.51
N THR A 2 -2.27 8.73 4.31
CA THR A 2 -1.95 7.78 5.38
C THR A 2 -1.95 6.35 4.82
N TYR A 3 -1.41 5.39 5.59
CA TYR A 3 -1.50 3.97 5.22
C TYR A 3 -2.96 3.52 5.06
N GLN A 4 -3.81 3.90 6.02
CA GLN A 4 -5.22 3.52 6.03
C GLN A 4 -5.96 4.03 4.79
N GLU A 5 -5.76 5.31 4.45
CA GLU A 5 -6.37 5.90 3.25
C GLU A 5 -5.92 5.21 1.95
N ALA A 6 -4.64 4.81 1.87
CA ALA A 6 -4.10 4.13 0.70
C ALA A 6 -4.62 2.69 0.59
N TYR A 7 -4.75 2.01 1.73
CA TYR A 7 -5.27 0.66 1.83
C TYR A 7 -6.75 0.60 1.44
N GLU A 8 -7.57 1.54 1.96
CA GLU A 8 -8.98 1.65 1.60
C GLU A 8 -9.17 1.88 0.09
N GLN A 9 -8.40 2.81 -0.49
CA GLN A 9 -8.43 3.04 -1.94
C GLN A 9 -8.02 1.80 -2.73
N LEU A 10 -7.02 1.06 -2.26
CA LEU A 10 -6.56 -0.17 -2.92
C LEU A 10 -7.64 -1.26 -2.88
N THR A 11 -8.30 -1.45 -1.74
CA THR A 11 -9.40 -2.41 -1.60
C THR A 11 -10.56 -2.06 -2.52
N MET A 12 -11.00 -0.80 -2.54
CA MET A 12 -12.06 -0.35 -3.46
C MET A 12 -11.68 -0.59 -4.92
N LEU A 13 -10.43 -0.32 -5.28
CA LEU A 13 -9.93 -0.53 -6.64
C LEU A 13 -9.91 -2.01 -7.04
N ILE A 14 -9.56 -2.90 -6.11
CA ILE A 14 -9.62 -4.36 -6.34
C ILE A 14 -11.07 -4.80 -6.51
N ASP A 15 -11.97 -4.36 -5.65
CA ASP A 15 -13.40 -4.67 -5.74
C ASP A 15 -13.99 -4.23 -7.09
N ASP A 16 -13.64 -3.03 -7.56
CA ASP A 16 -14.06 -2.53 -8.87
C ASP A 16 -13.54 -3.42 -10.02
N ILE A 17 -12.29 -3.88 -9.94
CA ILE A 17 -11.67 -4.77 -10.95
C ILE A 17 -12.35 -6.14 -10.94
N GLU A 18 -12.61 -6.71 -9.76
CA GLU A 18 -13.24 -8.03 -9.61
C GLU A 18 -14.71 -8.02 -10.01
N SER A 19 -15.38 -6.86 -9.92
CA SER A 19 -16.77 -6.69 -10.34
C SER A 19 -16.98 -6.74 -11.86
N ASP A 20 -15.88 -6.79 -12.65
CA ASP A 20 -15.89 -6.74 -14.12
C ASP A 20 -16.61 -5.50 -14.69
N ALA A 21 -16.80 -4.46 -13.84
CA ALA A 21 -17.48 -3.21 -14.19
C ALA A 21 -16.55 -2.20 -14.87
N ILE A 22 -15.24 -2.44 -14.88
CA ILE A 22 -14.24 -1.56 -15.47
C ILE A 22 -14.10 -1.88 -16.98
N PRO A 23 -14.26 -0.89 -17.87
CA PRO A 23 -14.01 -1.09 -19.30
C PRO A 23 -12.58 -1.56 -19.58
N LEU A 24 -12.41 -2.43 -20.58
CA LEU A 24 -11.11 -2.99 -20.95
C LEU A 24 -10.04 -1.92 -21.24
N ASP A 25 -10.45 -0.79 -21.84
CA ASP A 25 -9.57 0.34 -22.16
C ASP A 25 -9.10 1.11 -20.91
N GLU A 26 -9.83 1.01 -19.79
CA GLU A 26 -9.51 1.67 -18.52
C GLU A 26 -8.70 0.80 -17.55
N LEU A 27 -8.78 -0.53 -17.70
CA LEU A 27 -8.07 -1.50 -16.86
C LEU A 27 -6.56 -1.21 -16.72
N PRO A 28 -5.79 -0.85 -17.77
CA PRO A 28 -4.37 -0.56 -17.62
C PRO A 28 -4.09 0.61 -16.66
N GLY A 29 -4.95 1.63 -16.66
CA GLY A 29 -4.86 2.78 -15.76
C GLY A 29 -5.12 2.37 -14.30
N LYS A 30 -6.15 1.57 -14.09
CA LYS A 30 -6.55 1.04 -12.78
C LYS A 30 -5.47 0.13 -12.18
N ILE A 31 -4.87 -0.74 -12.98
CA ILE A 31 -3.74 -1.59 -12.55
C ILE A 31 -2.53 -0.75 -12.15
N ARG A 32 -2.23 0.33 -12.90
CA ARG A 32 -1.14 1.26 -12.54
C ARG A 32 -1.41 1.95 -11.20
N GLN A 33 -2.63 2.44 -10.99
CA GLN A 33 -3.04 3.04 -9.71
C GLN A 33 -2.88 2.05 -8.55
N ALA A 34 -3.31 0.79 -8.73
CA ALA A 34 -3.15 -0.24 -7.71
C ALA A 34 -1.67 -0.47 -7.37
N THR A 35 -0.81 -0.49 -8.38
CA THR A 35 0.64 -0.67 -8.22
C THR A 35 1.26 0.49 -7.42
N GLU A 36 0.83 1.72 -7.66
CA GLU A 36 1.28 2.90 -6.91
C GLU A 36 0.84 2.84 -5.44
N LEU A 37 -0.42 2.47 -5.18
CA LEU A 37 -0.95 2.29 -3.83
C LEU A 37 -0.22 1.19 -3.06
N ILE A 38 0.02 0.04 -3.70
CA ILE A 38 0.80 -1.06 -3.12
C ILE A 38 2.22 -0.59 -2.75
N THR A 39 2.88 0.12 -3.67
CA THR A 39 4.24 0.64 -3.45
C THR A 39 4.27 1.58 -2.25
N PHE A 40 3.28 2.46 -2.13
CA PHE A 40 3.15 3.37 -1.00
C PHE A 40 2.94 2.61 0.32
N CYS A 41 2.01 1.65 0.36
CA CYS A 41 1.75 0.83 1.54
C CYS A 41 3.00 0.06 2.00
N GLN A 42 3.74 -0.54 1.06
CA GLN A 42 4.98 -1.25 1.35
C GLN A 42 6.10 -0.34 1.87
N ALA A 43 6.18 0.91 1.38
CA ALA A 43 7.14 1.87 1.91
C ALA A 43 6.83 2.19 3.37
N ARG A 44 5.56 2.47 3.70
CA ARG A 44 5.14 2.75 5.07
C ARG A 44 5.40 1.61 6.04
N LEU A 45 5.17 0.37 5.63
CA LEU A 45 5.47 -0.80 6.47
C LEU A 45 6.97 -0.93 6.75
N ARG A 46 7.82 -0.68 5.73
CA ARG A 46 9.29 -0.68 5.88
C ARG A 46 9.79 0.43 6.79
N ASP A 47 9.18 1.61 6.73
CA ASP A 47 9.53 2.71 7.64
C ASP A 47 9.25 2.30 9.10
N VAL A 48 8.07 1.74 9.36
CA VAL A 48 7.68 1.26 10.71
C VAL A 48 8.59 0.14 11.20
N GLU A 49 8.95 -0.81 10.34
CA GLU A 49 9.90 -1.86 10.66
C GLU A 49 11.28 -1.29 11.01
N THR A 50 11.75 -0.31 10.24
CA THR A 50 13.04 0.36 10.47
C THR A 50 13.06 1.05 11.83
N ASP A 51 12.02 1.84 12.13
CA ASP A 51 11.87 2.51 13.43
C ASP A 51 11.86 1.50 14.59
N TYR A 52 11.13 0.40 14.44
CA TYR A 52 11.10 -0.68 15.44
C TYR A 52 12.49 -1.27 15.68
N GLN A 53 13.23 -1.61 14.62
CA GLN A 53 14.57 -2.16 14.72
C GLN A 53 15.56 -1.18 15.38
N GLU A 54 15.46 0.11 15.06
CA GLU A 54 16.28 1.13 15.71
C GLU A 54 16.01 1.22 17.22
N VAL A 55 14.75 1.22 17.64
CA VAL A 55 14.38 1.29 19.06
C VAL A 55 14.89 0.07 19.81
N ILE A 56 14.62 -1.14 19.31
CA ILE A 56 15.06 -2.38 19.94
C ILE A 56 16.60 -2.47 19.98
N GLY A 57 17.27 -2.10 18.89
CA GLY A 57 18.73 -2.08 18.82
C GLY A 57 19.39 -1.12 19.83
N ARG A 58 18.75 0.01 20.13
CA ARG A 58 19.21 0.94 21.18
C ARG A 58 19.00 0.37 22.59
N MET A 59 17.92 -0.36 22.82
CA MET A 59 17.64 -1.00 24.12
C MET A 59 18.60 -2.17 24.41
N ALA A 60 18.92 -2.97 23.40
CA ALA A 60 19.81 -4.13 23.55
C ALA A 60 21.30 -3.78 23.79
N LYS A 61 21.71 -2.54 23.50
CA LYS A 61 23.09 -2.04 23.73
C LYS A 61 23.32 -1.46 25.13
N ARG A 62 22.32 -1.46 26.02
CA ARG A 62 22.43 -1.01 27.41
C ARG A 62 22.67 -2.16 28.38
#